data_AF-A0A377WGB3-F1
#
_entry.id   AF-A0A377WGB3-F1
#
_cell.length_a   1.000
_cell.length_b   1.000
_cell.length_c   1.000
_cell.angle_alpha   90.00
_cell.angle_beta   90.00
_cell.angle_gamma   90.00
#
_symmetry.space_group_name_H-M   'P 1'
#
loop_
_entity.id
_entity.type
_entity.pdbx_description
1 polymer ?
#
loop_
_entity_poly.entity_id
_entity_poly.type
_entity_poly.pdbx_seq_one_letter_code
_entity_poly.pdbx_strand_id
1 'polypeptide(L)'
;MSDGRQLPCGLKFVLNAALEPARNITPAHEFFHLYQYGYAVFKQKWYLEGMARWMENSFKAPEKNTRRLSPLPHCDSNFTRGYNAANYWASLRKHILLMSLSPPQHSVFVTATVRPVLIAQEVKGGAMLAPFFNQLAQGSAAQSRQLNQANIRWSEAQQRSPQFNEAICQALAAAVAEKK
;
A
#
# COMPACT_ATOMS: atom_id res chain seq x y z
N MET A 1 11.51 -18.77 24.40
CA MET A 1 10.29 -19.50 23.98
C MET A 1 10.73 -20.68 23.15
N SER A 2 10.64 -21.89 23.72
CA SER A 2 11.32 -23.10 23.25
C SER A 2 10.53 -24.36 23.65
N ASP A 3 9.20 -24.32 23.48
CA ASP A 3 8.29 -25.43 23.84
C ASP A 3 7.94 -26.34 22.65
N GLY A 4 8.63 -26.22 21.51
CA GLY A 4 8.54 -27.16 20.39
C GLY A 4 7.19 -27.17 19.65
N ARG A 5 6.24 -26.30 20.00
CA ARG A 5 5.03 -26.09 19.22
C ARG A 5 5.38 -25.31 17.97
N GLN A 6 5.17 -25.92 16.80
CA GLN A 6 5.24 -25.22 15.52
C GLN A 6 4.27 -24.05 15.61
N LEU A 7 4.80 -22.82 15.58
CA LEU A 7 3.95 -21.64 15.56
C LEU A 7 3.01 -21.79 14.36
N PRO A 8 1.69 -21.56 14.51
CA PRO A 8 0.82 -21.43 13.35
C PRO A 8 1.44 -20.41 12.40
N CYS A 9 1.21 -20.56 11.08
CA CYS A 9 1.71 -19.61 10.08
C CYS A 9 1.48 -18.17 10.57
N GLY A 10 2.57 -17.51 10.94
CA GLY A 10 2.51 -16.39 11.84
C GLY A 10 3.62 -15.42 11.49
N LEU A 11 3.27 -14.14 11.44
CA LEU A 11 4.18 -13.10 11.06
C LEU A 11 4.63 -12.36 12.32
N LYS A 12 5.94 -12.39 12.59
CA LYS A 12 6.54 -11.75 13.76
C LYS A 12 7.06 -10.37 13.39
N PHE A 13 6.52 -9.35 14.04
CA PHE A 13 7.08 -8.00 14.02
C PHE A 13 7.81 -7.73 15.32
N VAL A 14 9.03 -7.19 15.21
CA VAL A 14 9.78 -6.69 16.36
C VAL A 14 9.88 -5.18 16.20
N LEU A 15 9.31 -4.46 17.17
CA LEU A 15 9.34 -3.01 17.22
C LEU A 15 10.18 -2.56 18.41
N ASN A 16 10.92 -1.47 18.24
CA ASN A 16 11.63 -0.85 19.35
C ASN A 16 10.61 -0.20 20.30
N ALA A 17 10.67 -0.55 21.60
CA ALA A 17 9.77 -0.03 22.62
C ALA A 17 9.87 1.50 22.82
N ALA A 18 10.97 2.12 22.38
CA ALA A 18 11.15 3.57 22.40
C ALA A 18 10.46 4.31 21.24
N LEU A 19 9.80 3.60 20.32
CA LEU A 19 9.03 4.23 19.24
C LEU A 19 7.76 4.87 19.81
N GLU A 20 7.55 6.15 19.52
CA GLU A 20 6.28 6.84 19.77
C GLU A 20 5.43 6.77 18.49
N PRO A 21 4.38 5.93 18.41
CA PRO A 21 3.61 5.73 17.17
C PRO A 21 2.95 7.02 16.65
N ALA A 22 2.56 7.91 17.56
CA ALA A 22 2.00 9.22 17.21
C ALA A 22 3.01 10.14 16.49
N ARG A 23 4.32 9.86 16.58
CA ARG A 23 5.39 10.64 15.93
C ARG A 23 6.14 9.84 14.87
N ASN A 24 6.18 8.52 14.99
CA ASN A 24 6.85 7.61 14.07
C ASN A 24 5.89 6.52 13.61
N ILE A 25 5.37 6.69 12.40
CA ILE A 25 4.46 5.75 11.75
C ILE A 25 5.15 4.84 10.73
N THR A 26 6.49 4.80 10.73
CA THR A 26 7.28 3.84 9.93
C THR A 26 6.82 2.39 10.12
N PRO A 27 6.44 1.91 11.33
CA PRO A 27 5.87 0.56 11.46
C PRO A 27 4.62 0.33 10.61
N ALA A 28 3.76 1.33 10.43
CA ALA A 28 2.59 1.22 9.57
C ALA A 28 2.97 1.22 8.08
N HIS A 29 4.00 1.99 7.69
CA HIS A 29 4.58 1.97 6.34
C HIS A 29 5.12 0.58 5.98
N GLU A 30 5.95 0.01 6.86
CA GLU A 30 6.53 -1.34 6.67
C GLU A 30 5.46 -2.44 6.71
N PHE A 31 4.46 -2.30 7.59
CA PHE A 31 3.32 -3.22 7.62
C PHE A 31 2.53 -3.17 6.30
N PHE A 32 2.35 -1.99 5.72
CA PHE A 32 1.63 -1.84 4.46
C PHE A 32 2.32 -2.54 3.29
N HIS A 33 3.66 -2.56 3.26
CA HIS A 33 4.41 -3.31 2.26
C HIS A 33 4.07 -4.80 2.24
N LEU A 34 3.67 -5.39 3.37
CA LEU A 34 3.30 -6.82 3.39
C LEU A 34 2.03 -7.11 2.59
N TYR A 35 1.05 -6.20 2.58
CA TYR A 35 -0.08 -6.34 1.67
C TYR A 35 0.40 -6.26 0.22
N GLN A 36 1.24 -5.28 -0.10
CA GLN A 36 1.76 -5.13 -1.46
C GLN A 36 2.50 -6.39 -1.94
N TYR A 37 3.34 -6.99 -1.09
CA TYR A 37 4.05 -8.24 -1.37
C TYR A 37 3.14 -9.47 -1.40
N GLY A 38 2.09 -9.49 -0.59
CA GLY A 38 1.13 -10.59 -0.55
C GLY A 38 0.29 -10.69 -1.83
N TYR A 39 0.02 -9.57 -2.50
CA TYR A 39 -0.78 -9.54 -3.72
C TYR A 39 0.04 -9.70 -5.00
N ALA A 40 1.21 -9.08 -5.12
CA ALA A 40 1.96 -9.10 -6.37
C ALA A 40 3.49 -9.05 -6.18
N VAL A 41 4.21 -9.60 -7.15
CA VAL A 41 5.69 -9.62 -7.16
C VAL A 41 6.31 -8.29 -7.58
N PHE A 42 5.53 -7.30 -7.99
CA PHE A 42 6.05 -6.03 -8.49
C PHE A 42 6.65 -5.17 -7.38
N LYS A 43 7.87 -4.66 -7.60
CA LYS A 43 8.59 -3.79 -6.66
C LYS A 43 8.98 -2.42 -7.23
N GLN A 44 8.15 -1.87 -8.10
CA GLN A 44 8.36 -0.52 -8.64
C GLN A 44 8.25 0.52 -7.51
N LYS A 45 9.25 1.40 -7.39
CA LYS A 45 9.38 2.33 -6.25
C LYS A 45 8.16 3.26 -6.08
N TRP A 46 7.62 3.77 -7.18
CA TRP A 46 6.46 4.67 -7.13
C TRP A 46 5.20 3.96 -6.63
N TYR A 47 5.09 2.66 -6.89
CA TYR A 47 4.04 1.80 -6.37
C TYR A 47 4.31 1.44 -4.91
N LEU A 48 5.45 0.83 -4.59
CA LEU A 48 5.73 0.40 -3.22
C LEU A 48 5.82 1.59 -2.27
N GLU A 49 6.87 2.39 -2.41
CA GLU A 49 7.20 3.48 -1.49
C GLU A 49 6.20 4.63 -1.59
N GLY A 50 5.77 4.96 -2.81
CA GLY A 50 4.80 6.04 -3.02
C GLY A 50 3.44 5.75 -2.39
N MET A 51 2.92 4.54 -2.56
CA MET A 51 1.63 4.15 -2.02
C MET A 51 1.69 3.91 -0.52
N ALA A 52 2.76 3.28 -0.02
CA ALA A 52 3.00 3.14 1.41
C ALA A 52 3.10 4.50 2.10
N ARG A 53 3.80 5.48 1.49
CA ARG A 53 3.86 6.85 2.01
C ARG A 53 2.53 7.59 1.95
N TRP A 54 1.68 7.32 0.96
CA TRP A 54 0.30 7.85 0.94
C TRP A 54 -0.54 7.28 2.08
N MET A 55 -0.50 5.96 2.29
CA MET A 55 -1.20 5.30 3.39
C MET A 55 -0.69 5.79 4.73
N GLU A 56 0.63 5.86 4.89
CA GLU A 56 1.29 6.41 6.05
C GLU A 56 0.79 7.83 6.35
N ASN A 57 0.83 8.74 5.36
CA ASN A 57 0.38 10.12 5.56
C ASN A 57 -1.12 10.22 5.85
N SER A 58 -1.95 9.30 5.36
CA SER A 58 -3.40 9.31 5.61
C SER A 58 -3.78 9.13 7.08
N PHE A 59 -2.87 8.63 7.92
CA PHE A 59 -3.04 8.52 9.37
C PHE A 59 -2.41 9.67 10.16
N LYS A 60 -1.70 10.60 9.49
CA LYS A 60 -1.16 11.82 10.10
C LYS A 60 -2.22 12.92 10.19
N ALA A 61 -1.90 13.97 10.95
CA ALA A 61 -2.72 15.17 10.99
C ALA A 61 -2.89 15.82 9.59
N PRO A 62 -4.06 16.42 9.27
CA PRO A 62 -4.42 16.84 7.92
C PRO A 62 -3.42 17.75 7.21
N GLU A 63 -2.75 18.62 7.96
CA GLU A 63 -1.73 19.56 7.48
C GLU A 63 -0.42 18.88 7.02
N LYS A 64 -0.20 17.62 7.41
CA LYS A 64 0.94 16.79 6.96
C LYS A 64 0.55 15.83 5.83
N ASN A 65 -0.67 15.95 5.30
CA ASN A 65 -1.13 15.10 4.20
C ASN A 65 -0.40 15.43 2.89
N THR A 66 -0.47 14.46 1.99
CA THR A 66 -0.02 14.58 0.61
C THR A 66 -0.69 15.76 -0.11
N ARG A 67 0.09 16.43 -0.95
CA ARG A 67 -0.39 17.55 -1.77
C ARG A 67 -1.31 17.01 -2.86
N ARG A 68 -2.42 17.72 -3.07
CA ARG A 68 -3.34 17.44 -4.18
C ARG A 68 -2.73 17.92 -5.50
N LEU A 69 -2.78 17.06 -6.51
CA LEU A 69 -2.43 17.38 -7.89
C LEU A 69 -3.71 17.61 -8.70
N SER A 70 -3.73 18.68 -9.50
CA SER A 70 -4.82 18.99 -10.44
C SER A 70 -4.21 19.71 -11.64
N PRO A 71 -4.36 19.17 -12.88
CA PRO A 71 -5.04 17.91 -13.22
C PRO A 71 -4.35 16.66 -12.63
N LEU A 72 -5.04 15.52 -12.60
CA LEU A 72 -4.41 14.25 -12.23
C LEU A 72 -3.42 13.87 -13.34
N PRO A 73 -2.12 13.71 -13.03
CA PRO A 73 -1.16 13.35 -14.07
C PRO A 73 -1.35 11.89 -14.49
N HIS A 74 -0.92 11.55 -15.70
CA HIS A 74 -0.95 10.18 -16.20
C HIS A 74 -0.11 9.24 -15.32
N CYS A 75 -0.45 7.95 -15.32
CA CYS A 75 0.17 6.94 -14.46
C CYS A 75 1.69 6.85 -14.68
N ASP A 76 2.11 6.86 -15.95
CA ASP A 76 3.50 6.79 -16.42
C ASP A 76 4.39 7.93 -15.92
N SER A 77 3.82 9.10 -15.63
CA SER A 77 4.55 10.24 -15.05
C SER A 77 5.18 9.96 -13.67
N ASN A 78 4.87 8.81 -13.07
CA ASN A 78 5.39 8.38 -11.78
C ASN A 78 6.51 7.33 -11.87
N PHE A 79 6.84 6.76 -13.04
CA PHE A 79 7.75 5.60 -13.14
C PHE A 79 9.15 5.83 -12.52
N THR A 80 9.62 7.07 -12.49
CA THR A 80 10.91 7.45 -11.90
C THR A 80 10.83 7.89 -10.43
N ARG A 81 9.62 7.96 -9.86
CA ARG A 81 9.39 8.49 -8.51
C ARG A 81 9.51 7.40 -7.45
N GLY A 82 9.86 7.83 -6.22
CA GLY A 82 9.74 7.02 -5.00
C GLY A 82 8.64 7.58 -4.11
N TYR A 83 8.98 7.98 -2.89
CA TYR A 83 8.05 8.59 -1.92
C TYR A 83 7.21 9.76 -2.47
N ASN A 84 7.74 10.56 -3.38
CA ASN A 84 7.01 11.69 -3.97
C ASN A 84 5.81 11.26 -4.83
N ALA A 85 5.69 9.98 -5.21
CA ALA A 85 4.49 9.43 -5.86
C ALA A 85 3.28 9.37 -4.91
N ALA A 86 3.45 9.57 -3.59
CA ALA A 86 2.35 9.64 -2.64
C ALA A 86 1.28 10.69 -3.03
N ASN A 87 1.69 11.80 -3.65
CA ASN A 87 0.77 12.83 -4.12
C ASN A 87 -0.11 12.34 -5.28
N TYR A 88 0.41 11.46 -6.14
CA TYR A 88 -0.36 10.84 -7.22
C TYR A 88 -1.44 9.91 -6.65
N TRP A 89 -1.04 8.97 -5.77
CA TRP A 89 -1.98 8.03 -5.12
C TRP A 89 -3.09 8.76 -4.36
N ALA A 90 -2.75 9.83 -3.64
CA ALA A 90 -3.72 10.65 -2.93
C ALA A 90 -4.65 11.48 -3.83
N SER A 91 -4.24 11.75 -5.07
CA SER A 91 -5.03 12.53 -6.04
C SER A 91 -5.98 11.65 -6.86
N LEU A 92 -5.73 10.34 -6.93
CA LEU A 92 -6.60 9.39 -7.62
C LEU A 92 -8.03 9.38 -7.03
N ARG A 93 -8.18 9.63 -5.73
CA ARG A 93 -9.45 9.64 -4.98
C ARG A 93 -10.55 10.60 -5.48
N LYS A 94 -10.21 11.58 -6.32
CA LYS A 94 -11.19 12.54 -6.88
C LYS A 94 -11.76 12.10 -8.22
N HIS A 95 -11.00 11.31 -8.99
CA HIS A 95 -11.38 10.91 -10.35
C HIS A 95 -12.21 9.62 -10.38
N ILE A 96 -12.20 8.93 -9.24
CA ILE A 96 -12.88 7.69 -8.99
C ILE A 96 -13.61 7.99 -7.69
N LEU A 97 -14.94 7.88 -7.60
CA LEU A 97 -15.68 8.10 -6.36
C LEU A 97 -15.30 7.00 -5.34
N LEU A 98 -14.13 7.15 -4.73
CA LEU A 98 -13.58 6.15 -3.85
C LEU A 98 -14.02 6.45 -2.43
N MET A 99 -14.86 5.56 -1.92
CA MET A 99 -15.31 5.59 -0.53
C MET A 99 -14.11 5.59 0.43
N SER A 100 -14.30 6.22 1.59
CA SER A 100 -13.37 6.10 2.70
C SER A 100 -13.29 4.64 3.16
N LEU A 101 -12.09 4.23 3.58
CA LEU A 101 -11.93 3.03 4.41
C LEU A 101 -11.93 3.48 5.87
N SER A 102 -12.89 2.99 6.66
CA SER A 102 -12.94 3.20 8.11
C SER A 102 -12.41 1.95 8.82
N PRO A 103 -11.70 2.07 9.95
CA PRO A 103 -11.34 0.93 10.76
C PRO A 103 -12.64 0.26 11.26
N PRO A 104 -12.65 -1.08 11.44
CA PRO A 104 -13.83 -1.77 11.93
C PRO A 104 -14.22 -1.23 13.32
N GLN A 105 -15.53 -1.11 13.57
CA GLN A 105 -16.10 -0.48 14.78
C GLN A 105 -15.66 -1.11 16.12
N HIS A 106 -15.02 -2.28 16.10
CA HIS A 106 -14.58 -3.01 17.30
C HIS A 106 -13.10 -2.82 17.66
N SER A 107 -12.34 -2.01 16.92
CA SER A 107 -10.93 -1.75 17.25
C SER A 107 -10.80 -0.60 18.26
N VAL A 108 -11.07 -0.86 19.54
CA VAL A 108 -10.66 0.08 20.59
C VAL A 108 -9.15 -0.05 20.75
N PHE A 109 -8.40 0.83 20.09
CA PHE A 109 -6.96 0.97 20.34
C PHE A 109 -6.76 1.66 21.69
N VAL A 110 -6.86 0.90 22.78
CA VAL A 110 -6.55 1.41 24.13
C VAL A 110 -5.03 1.41 24.28
N THR A 111 -4.41 2.58 24.19
CA THR A 111 -3.06 2.75 24.75
C THR A 111 -3.16 3.04 26.24
N ALA A 112 -2.12 2.70 26.99
CA ALA A 112 -1.95 3.14 28.38
C ALA A 112 -1.93 4.69 28.52
N THR A 113 -1.74 5.40 27.40
CA THR A 113 -1.79 6.85 27.28
C THR A 113 -3.12 7.28 26.65
N VAL A 114 -3.73 8.36 27.17
CA VAL A 114 -5.05 8.89 26.80
C VAL A 114 -5.10 9.53 25.39
N ARG A 115 -4.16 9.19 24.50
CA ARG A 115 -4.07 9.76 23.14
C ARG A 115 -4.46 8.69 22.11
N PRO A 116 -5.24 9.04 21.08
CA PRO A 116 -5.57 8.10 20.02
C PRO A 116 -4.31 7.68 19.26
N VAL A 117 -4.18 6.37 19.01
CA VAL A 117 -3.07 5.79 18.21
C VAL A 117 -3.15 6.24 16.76
N LEU A 118 -4.37 6.30 16.20
CA LEU A 118 -4.65 6.80 14.86
C LEU A 118 -5.31 8.17 14.98
N ILE A 119 -4.67 9.20 14.40
CA ILE A 119 -5.20 10.57 14.42
C ILE A 119 -6.40 10.68 13.46
N ALA A 120 -6.33 10.04 12.30
CA ALA A 120 -7.42 9.94 11.35
C ALA A 120 -8.15 8.60 11.50
N GLN A 121 -9.49 8.65 11.55
CA GLN A 121 -10.35 7.46 11.60
C GLN A 121 -10.86 7.03 10.21
N GLU A 122 -10.41 7.69 9.15
CA GLU A 122 -10.78 7.34 7.78
C GLU A 122 -9.61 7.55 6.82
N VAL A 123 -9.38 6.57 5.94
CA VAL A 123 -8.49 6.70 4.80
C VAL A 123 -9.32 7.06 3.58
N LYS A 124 -9.34 8.35 3.21
CA LYS A 124 -10.06 8.84 2.03
C LYS A 124 -9.50 8.20 0.76
N GLY A 125 -10.36 7.51 0.01
CA GLY A 125 -9.97 6.76 -1.17
C GLY A 125 -9.50 5.33 -0.89
N GLY A 126 -9.40 4.92 0.38
CA GLY A 126 -8.90 3.59 0.77
C GLY A 126 -9.72 2.42 0.22
N ALA A 127 -10.99 2.61 -0.15
CA ALA A 127 -11.78 1.58 -0.80
C ALA A 127 -11.25 1.15 -2.19
N MET A 128 -10.25 1.84 -2.74
CA MET A 128 -9.55 1.44 -3.98
C MET A 128 -8.53 0.32 -3.77
N LEU A 129 -8.05 0.12 -2.54
CA LEU A 129 -6.93 -0.75 -2.24
C LEU A 129 -7.22 -2.19 -2.65
N ALA A 130 -8.34 -2.74 -2.16
CA ALA A 130 -8.73 -4.13 -2.43
C ALA A 130 -8.89 -4.44 -3.94
N PRO A 131 -9.70 -3.71 -4.73
CA PRO A 131 -9.84 -4.00 -6.16
C PRO A 131 -8.52 -3.81 -6.92
N PHE A 132 -7.74 -2.78 -6.59
CA PHE A 132 -6.43 -2.58 -7.21
C PHE A 132 -5.45 -3.71 -6.89
N PHE A 133 -5.39 -4.16 -5.64
CA PHE A 133 -4.55 -5.28 -5.23
C PHE A 133 -4.98 -6.60 -5.85
N ASN A 134 -6.28 -6.84 -6.01
CA ASN A 134 -6.79 -8.01 -6.74
C ASN A 134 -6.36 -7.97 -8.21
N GLN A 135 -6.46 -6.81 -8.87
CA GLN A 135 -6.01 -6.63 -10.25
C GLN A 135 -4.49 -6.81 -10.39
N LEU A 136 -3.71 -6.33 -9.42
CA LEU A 136 -2.27 -6.58 -9.37
C LEU A 136 -1.93 -8.06 -9.22
N ALA A 137 -2.67 -8.81 -8.40
CA ALA A 137 -2.47 -10.25 -8.24
C ALA A 137 -2.73 -11.01 -9.55
N GLN A 138 -3.80 -10.67 -10.25
CA GLN A 138 -4.11 -11.24 -11.56
C GLN A 138 -3.01 -10.91 -12.58
N GLY A 139 -2.59 -9.65 -12.66
CA GLY A 139 -1.51 -9.20 -13.54
C GLY A 139 -0.17 -9.86 -13.23
N SER A 140 0.19 -9.98 -11.96
CA SER A 140 1.40 -10.67 -11.47
C SER A 140 1.41 -12.14 -11.89
N ALA A 141 0.28 -12.84 -11.71
CA ALA A 141 0.15 -14.24 -12.13
C ALA A 141 0.22 -14.40 -13.65
N ALA A 142 -0.37 -13.47 -14.42
CA ALA A 142 -0.30 -13.48 -15.88
C ALA A 142 1.14 -13.27 -16.40
N GLN A 143 1.86 -12.29 -15.85
CA GLN A 143 3.26 -12.05 -16.19
C GLN A 143 4.14 -13.25 -15.85
N SER A 144 3.90 -13.88 -14.69
CA SER A 144 4.60 -15.09 -14.29
C SER A 144 4.41 -16.25 -15.28
N ARG A 145 3.19 -16.45 -15.80
CA ARG A 145 2.91 -17.44 -16.85
C ARG A 145 3.66 -17.11 -18.14
N GLN A 146 3.69 -15.84 -18.56
CA GLN A 146 4.41 -15.41 -19.77
C GLN A 146 5.92 -15.66 -19.66
N LEU A 147 6.49 -15.51 -18.46
CA LEU A 147 7.91 -15.75 -18.19
C LEU A 147 8.23 -17.22 -17.87
N ASN A 148 7.24 -18.12 -17.90
CA ASN A 148 7.35 -19.51 -17.47
C ASN A 148 8.02 -19.67 -16.09
N GLN A 149 7.66 -18.79 -15.14
CA GLN A 149 8.26 -18.71 -13.81
C GLN A 149 7.17 -18.69 -12.75
N ALA A 150 7.38 -19.40 -11.64
CA ALA A 150 6.44 -19.35 -10.52
C ALA A 150 6.32 -17.92 -9.95
N ASN A 151 5.09 -17.49 -9.63
CA ASN A 151 4.76 -16.15 -9.12
C ASN A 151 5.27 -15.84 -7.70
N ILE A 152 6.22 -16.62 -7.21
CA ILE A 152 6.90 -16.47 -5.91
C ILE A 152 8.42 -16.58 -6.05
N ARG A 153 8.94 -16.87 -7.25
CA ARG A 153 10.36 -17.15 -7.51
C ARG A 153 11.07 -16.06 -8.29
N TRP A 154 10.49 -14.87 -8.38
CA TRP A 154 11.12 -13.75 -9.05
C TRP A 154 12.32 -13.26 -8.25
N SER A 155 13.46 -13.07 -8.92
CA SER A 155 14.60 -12.39 -8.32
C SER A 155 14.23 -10.93 -8.02
N GLU A 156 14.89 -10.32 -7.05
CA GLU A 156 14.63 -8.91 -6.73
C GLU A 156 14.87 -7.99 -7.94
N ALA A 157 15.87 -8.30 -8.78
CA ALA A 157 16.12 -7.58 -10.02
C ALA A 157 14.92 -7.66 -10.99
N GLN A 158 14.32 -8.85 -11.14
CA GLN A 158 13.10 -9.01 -11.95
C GLN A 158 11.92 -8.21 -11.35
N GLN A 159 11.69 -8.34 -10.04
CA GLN A 159 10.61 -7.64 -9.34
C GLN A 159 10.69 -6.11 -9.51
N ARG A 160 11.92 -5.58 -9.56
CA ARG A 160 12.22 -4.16 -9.75
C ARG A 160 12.34 -3.74 -11.22
N SER A 161 12.17 -4.65 -12.18
CA SER A 161 12.32 -4.33 -13.61
C SER A 161 11.29 -3.32 -14.10
N PRO A 162 11.70 -2.18 -14.71
CA PRO A 162 10.78 -1.16 -15.21
C PRO A 162 9.75 -1.64 -16.23
N GLN A 163 9.99 -2.77 -16.89
CA GLN A 163 9.06 -3.33 -17.88
C GLN A 163 7.67 -3.65 -17.30
N PHE A 164 7.57 -3.80 -15.97
CA PHE A 164 6.32 -4.09 -15.29
C PHE A 164 5.54 -2.85 -14.85
N ASN A 165 6.06 -1.66 -15.09
CA ASN A 165 5.37 -0.40 -14.78
C ASN A 165 4.00 -0.31 -15.47
N GLU A 166 3.93 -0.70 -16.75
CA GLU A 166 2.69 -0.71 -17.51
C GLU A 166 1.66 -1.68 -16.93
N ALA A 167 2.09 -2.86 -16.45
CA ALA A 167 1.19 -3.82 -15.82
C ALA A 167 0.51 -3.23 -14.56
N ILE A 168 1.23 -2.41 -13.80
CA ILE A 168 0.68 -1.71 -12.62
C ILE A 168 -0.34 -0.64 -13.06
N CYS A 169 -0.06 0.11 -14.13
CA CYS A 169 -1.01 1.09 -14.67
C CYS A 169 -2.27 0.44 -15.24
N GLN A 170 -2.14 -0.70 -15.92
CA GLN A 170 -3.27 -1.50 -16.41
C GLN A 170 -4.13 -2.02 -15.27
N ALA A 171 -3.52 -2.58 -14.22
CA ALA A 171 -4.25 -3.01 -13.02
C ALA A 171 -5.01 -1.86 -12.36
N LEU A 172 -4.41 -0.66 -12.35
CA LEU A 172 -5.06 0.54 -11.83
C LEU A 172 -6.26 0.95 -12.68
N ALA A 173 -6.11 0.98 -14.01
CA ALA A 173 -7.20 1.30 -14.93
C ALA A 173 -8.36 0.30 -14.82
N ALA A 174 -8.07 -1.00 -14.70
CA ALA A 174 -9.07 -2.04 -14.51
C ALA A 174 -9.84 -1.88 -13.20
N ALA A 175 -9.14 -1.63 -12.08
CA ALA A 175 -9.76 -1.42 -10.77
C ALA A 175 -10.66 -0.17 -10.72
N VAL A 176 -10.41 0.80 -11.60
CA VAL A 176 -11.25 1.99 -11.77
C VAL A 176 -12.47 1.70 -12.63
N ALA A 177 -12.31 0.92 -13.69
CA ALA A 177 -13.40 0.55 -14.59
C ALA A 177 -14.47 -0.32 -13.89
N GLU A 178 -14.07 -1.23 -13.00
CA GLU A 178 -15.00 -2.08 -12.22
C GLU A 178 -15.96 -1.31 -11.30
N LYS A 179 -15.72 -0.02 -11.06
CA LYS A 179 -16.56 0.82 -10.18
C LYS A 179 -17.45 1.84 -10.90
N LYS A 180 -17.45 1.85 -12.23
CA LYS A 180 -18.40 2.62 -13.04
C LYS A 180 -19.61 1.78 -13.37
#